data_AF-A0A7V9DUI1-F1
#
_entry.id   AF-A0A7V9DUI1-F1
#
_cell.length_a   1.000
_cell.length_b   1.000
_cell.length_c   1.000
_cell.angle_alpha   90.00
_cell.angle_beta   90.00
_cell.angle_gamma   90.00
#
_symmetry.space_group_name_H-M   'P 1'
#
loop_
_entity.id
_entity.type
_entity.pdbx_description
1 polymer ?
#
loop_
_entity_poly.entity_id
_entity_poly.type
_entity_poly.pdbx_seq_one_letter_code
_entity_poly.pdbx_strand_id
1 'polypeptide(L)'
;MRFAAGAGIIGGSGLLSACTGSPGPVTPTSASAPVEPDPLLAVLDERVGLIGQYDAAGLRHPELHPRLLPLRMQTKEQVVALRLALALPEPTVEPTASAAAESSTTAGTSGSSSAVPVDPAVSLEAIRLAVQASGGTAAALCETTSAERAPLVGSLAAAAACHELLLR
;
A
#
# COMPACT_ATOMS: atom_id res chain seq x y z
N MET A 1 0.17 -33.44 -17.02
CA MET A 1 1.28 -33.81 -17.93
C MET A 1 1.74 -32.57 -18.66
N ARG A 2 3.08 -32.42 -18.74
CA ARG A 2 3.88 -31.50 -19.56
C ARG A 2 4.24 -30.13 -18.97
N PHE A 3 5.56 -30.01 -18.75
CA PHE A 3 6.39 -28.89 -18.32
C PHE A 3 6.55 -27.82 -19.41
N ALA A 4 6.87 -26.59 -19.01
CA ALA A 4 7.83 -25.75 -19.73
C ALA A 4 8.58 -24.85 -18.73
N ALA A 5 9.83 -25.23 -18.45
CA ALA A 5 10.82 -24.41 -17.78
C ALA A 5 11.50 -23.48 -18.81
N GLY A 6 11.82 -22.26 -18.40
CA GLY A 6 12.61 -21.32 -19.19
C GLY A 6 13.64 -20.64 -18.31
N ALA A 7 14.84 -21.24 -18.23
CA ALA A 7 16.03 -20.63 -17.65
C ALA A 7 16.78 -19.85 -18.74
N GLY A 8 17.18 -18.61 -18.43
CA GLY A 8 18.10 -17.82 -19.25
C GLY A 8 19.26 -17.32 -18.39
N ILE A 9 20.45 -17.90 -18.59
CA ILE A 9 21.73 -17.43 -18.05
C ILE A 9 22.57 -16.97 -19.24
N ILE A 10 22.95 -15.69 -19.27
CA ILE A 10 24.01 -15.09 -20.10
C ILE A 10 24.47 -13.86 -19.29
N GLY A 11 25.70 -13.64 -18.85
CA GLY A 11 27.03 -14.05 -19.28
C GLY A 11 27.88 -12.77 -19.39
N GLY A 12 29.06 -12.71 -18.78
CA GLY A 12 30.08 -11.69 -19.10
C GLY A 12 30.90 -11.16 -17.94
N SER A 13 32.08 -11.74 -17.72
CA SER A 13 33.19 -11.12 -16.99
C SER A 13 33.88 -10.08 -17.88
N GLY A 14 34.25 -8.93 -17.31
CA GLY A 14 35.12 -7.94 -17.95
C GLY A 14 35.97 -7.23 -16.91
N LEU A 15 37.18 -7.75 -16.67
CA LEU A 15 38.26 -7.06 -15.95
C LEU A 15 38.99 -6.17 -16.95
N LEU A 16 38.97 -4.84 -16.78
CA LEU A 16 39.95 -3.95 -17.39
C LEU A 16 40.44 -2.92 -16.38
N SER A 17 41.76 -2.96 -16.21
CA SER A 17 42.66 -2.08 -15.48
C SER A 17 42.78 -0.71 -16.17
N ALA A 18 42.85 0.37 -15.38
CA ALA A 18 43.58 1.59 -15.74
C ALA A 18 43.93 2.41 -14.47
N CYS A 19 45.18 2.27 -14.02
CA CYS A 19 45.81 3.17 -13.06
C CYS A 19 46.63 4.22 -13.82
N THR A 20 46.18 5.47 -13.88
CA THR A 20 47.06 6.64 -14.08
C THR A 20 46.42 7.91 -13.52
N GLY A 21 47.04 8.49 -12.50
CA GLY A 21 47.40 9.91 -12.52
C GLY A 21 46.47 10.94 -11.85
N SER A 22 46.99 11.46 -10.73
CA SER A 22 46.98 12.87 -10.30
C SER A 22 45.91 13.32 -9.28
N PRO A 23 46.32 13.93 -8.14
CA PRO A 23 45.42 14.43 -7.11
C PRO A 23 44.95 15.85 -7.45
N GLY A 24 43.65 16.02 -7.65
CA GLY A 24 42.97 17.31 -7.72
C GLY A 24 41.90 17.40 -6.63
N PRO A 25 41.92 18.41 -5.76
CA PRO A 25 40.97 18.54 -4.68
C PRO A 25 39.70 19.18 -5.21
N VAL A 26 38.60 18.44 -5.23
CA VAL A 26 37.24 18.88 -4.88
C VAL A 26 36.31 17.71 -5.23
N THR A 27 35.81 17.00 -4.23
CA THR A 27 34.55 16.27 -4.40
C THR A 27 33.52 16.88 -3.47
N PRO A 28 32.32 17.15 -4.00
CA PRO A 28 31.35 18.04 -3.43
C PRO A 28 30.89 17.52 -2.06
N THR A 29 30.51 18.46 -1.20
CA THR A 29 29.69 18.20 -0.03
C THR A 29 28.70 17.08 -0.35
N SER A 30 28.73 15.99 0.42
CA SER A 30 27.80 14.87 0.25
C SER A 30 26.39 15.45 0.31
N ALA A 31 25.78 15.68 -0.85
CA ALA A 31 24.37 15.93 -0.95
C ALA A 31 23.71 14.64 -0.48
N SER A 32 23.23 14.65 0.77
CA SER A 32 22.47 13.54 1.33
C SER A 32 21.37 13.20 0.33
N ALA A 33 21.44 12.01 -0.27
CA ALA A 33 20.36 11.53 -1.11
C ALA A 33 19.05 11.64 -0.30
N PRO A 34 17.93 12.06 -0.93
CA PRO A 34 16.65 12.06 -0.24
C PRO A 34 16.37 10.66 0.27
N VAL A 35 16.06 10.55 1.57
CA VAL A 35 15.66 9.27 2.18
C VAL A 35 14.35 8.87 1.52
N GLU A 36 14.37 7.77 0.77
CA GLU A 36 13.16 7.22 0.19
C GLU A 36 12.21 6.78 1.32
N PRO A 37 10.91 7.14 1.27
CA PRO A 37 9.96 6.73 2.29
C PRO A 37 9.82 5.21 2.33
N ASP A 38 9.54 4.68 3.53
CA ASP A 38 9.31 3.24 3.71
C ASP A 38 8.12 2.79 2.84
N PRO A 39 8.28 1.80 1.95
CA PRO A 39 7.23 1.37 1.03
C PRO A 39 5.99 0.81 1.74
N LEU A 40 6.11 0.39 3.00
CA LEU A 40 4.95 -0.04 3.79
C LEU A 40 3.98 1.10 4.10
N LEU A 41 4.39 2.37 3.99
CA LEU A 41 3.50 3.52 4.14
C LEU A 41 2.41 3.53 3.05
N ALA A 42 2.78 3.22 1.80
CA ALA A 42 1.80 3.13 0.71
C ALA A 42 0.78 2.01 0.96
N VAL A 43 1.23 0.86 1.46
CA VAL A 43 0.34 -0.26 1.83
C VAL A 43 -0.59 0.13 2.99
N LEU A 44 -0.07 0.85 3.98
CA LEU A 44 -0.89 1.36 5.08
C LEU A 44 -2.00 2.29 4.57
N ASP A 45 -1.66 3.25 3.71
CA ASP A 45 -2.61 4.20 3.14
C ASP A 45 -3.69 3.49 2.31
N GLU A 46 -3.31 2.50 1.49
CA GLU A 46 -4.26 1.67 0.75
C GLU A 46 -5.23 0.93 1.67
N ARG A 47 -4.75 0.33 2.77
CA ARG A 47 -5.58 -0.41 3.73
C ARG A 47 -6.54 0.52 4.48
N VAL A 48 -6.09 1.71 4.86
CA VAL A 48 -6.93 2.76 5.45
C VAL A 48 -8.00 3.21 4.45
N GLY A 49 -7.61 3.45 3.19
CA GLY A 49 -8.54 3.80 2.12
C GLY A 49 -9.62 2.73 1.91
N LEU A 50 -9.23 1.45 1.97
CA LEU A 50 -10.15 0.32 1.81
C LEU A 50 -11.17 0.23 2.96
N ILE A 51 -10.78 0.54 4.21
CA ILE A 51 -11.72 0.66 5.34
C ILE A 51 -12.77 1.74 5.04
N GLY A 52 -12.34 2.89 4.51
CA GLY A 52 -13.24 3.96 4.09
C GLY A 52 -14.22 3.52 3.00
N GLN A 53 -13.76 2.71 2.03
CA GLN A 53 -14.64 2.16 0.99
C GLN A 53 -15.68 1.18 1.56
N TYR A 54 -15.30 0.29 2.49
CA TYR A 54 -16.26 -0.58 3.17
C TYR A 54 -17.30 0.21 3.96
N ASP A 55 -16.87 1.24 4.70
CA ASP A 55 -17.76 2.10 5.47
C ASP A 55 -18.73 2.86 4.56
N ALA A 56 -18.23 3.45 3.47
CA ALA A 56 -19.05 4.19 2.52
C ALA A 56 -20.07 3.28 1.79
N ALA A 57 -19.67 2.07 1.38
CA ALA A 57 -20.58 1.10 0.79
C ALA A 57 -21.61 0.57 1.78
N GLY A 58 -21.22 0.29 3.03
CA GLY A 58 -22.14 -0.15 4.08
C GLY A 58 -23.19 0.91 4.45
N LEU A 59 -22.83 2.20 4.41
CA LEU A 59 -23.78 3.30 4.59
C LEU A 59 -24.73 3.47 3.40
N ARG A 60 -24.23 3.27 2.17
CA ARG A 60 -25.02 3.45 0.95
C ARG A 60 -25.99 2.28 0.70
N HIS A 61 -25.53 1.06 1.00
CA HIS A 61 -26.19 -0.22 0.73
C HIS A 61 -26.25 -1.06 2.01
N PRO A 62 -27.19 -0.77 2.93
CA PRO A 62 -27.25 -1.43 4.24
C PRO A 62 -27.37 -2.96 4.16
N GLU A 63 -27.93 -3.49 3.08
CA GLU A 63 -28.03 -4.92 2.81
C GLU A 63 -26.66 -5.61 2.64
N LEU A 64 -25.62 -4.85 2.23
CA LEU A 64 -24.26 -5.37 2.11
C LEU A 64 -23.51 -5.37 3.45
N HIS A 65 -23.99 -4.62 4.45
CA HIS A 65 -23.28 -4.41 5.71
C HIS A 65 -22.90 -5.72 6.44
N PRO A 66 -23.78 -6.74 6.57
CA PRO A 66 -23.42 -7.99 7.24
C PRO A 66 -22.26 -8.73 6.55
N ARG A 67 -22.15 -8.58 5.22
CA ARG A 67 -21.08 -9.20 4.42
C ARG A 67 -19.78 -8.41 4.50
N LEU A 68 -19.84 -7.07 4.48
CA LEU A 68 -18.66 -6.20 4.48
C LEU A 68 -18.03 -6.03 5.87
N LEU A 69 -18.82 -6.11 6.94
CA LEU A 69 -18.35 -5.91 8.31
C LEU A 69 -17.15 -6.81 8.71
N PRO A 70 -17.17 -8.14 8.50
CA PRO A 70 -16.01 -8.98 8.86
C PRO A 70 -14.75 -8.62 8.05
N LEU A 71 -14.88 -8.27 6.76
CA LEU A 71 -13.76 -7.86 5.92
C LEU A 71 -13.14 -6.55 6.40
N ARG A 72 -14.00 -5.60 6.81
CA ARG A 72 -13.58 -4.34 7.40
C ARG A 72 -12.82 -4.55 8.70
N MET A 73 -13.32 -5.41 9.60
CA MET A 73 -12.66 -5.68 10.89
C MET A 73 -11.28 -6.32 10.68
N GLN A 74 -11.16 -7.31 9.79
CA GLN A 74 -9.87 -7.90 9.43
C GLN A 74 -8.90 -6.84 8.88
N THR A 75 -9.39 -5.94 8.02
CA THR A 75 -8.57 -4.86 7.44
C THR A 75 -8.07 -3.89 8.52
N LYS A 76 -8.87 -3.64 9.57
CA LYS A 76 -8.44 -2.83 10.72
C LYS A 76 -7.30 -3.49 11.50
N GLU A 77 -7.38 -4.79 11.74
CA GLU A 77 -6.30 -5.53 12.41
C GLU A 77 -5.00 -5.47 11.61
N GLN A 78 -5.09 -5.54 10.28
CA GLN A 78 -3.96 -5.36 9.37
C GLN A 78 -3.36 -3.95 9.44
N VAL A 79 -4.19 -2.92 9.51
CA VAL A 79 -3.74 -1.53 9.71
C VAL A 79 -2.97 -1.41 11.02
N VAL A 80 -3.46 -1.99 12.12
CA VAL A 80 -2.75 -2.01 13.40
C VAL A 80 -1.39 -2.71 13.27
N ALA A 81 -1.36 -3.90 12.66
CA ALA A 81 -0.11 -4.65 12.44
C ALA A 81 0.91 -3.86 11.59
N LEU A 82 0.46 -3.15 10.54
CA LEU A 82 1.31 -2.28 9.72
C LEU A 82 1.86 -1.09 10.51
N ARG A 83 1.02 -0.43 11.33
CA ARG A 83 1.49 0.68 12.19
C ARG A 83 2.55 0.21 13.17
N LEU A 84 2.38 -0.96 13.78
CA LEU A 84 3.38 -1.56 14.66
C LEU A 84 4.69 -1.84 13.93
N ALA A 85 4.64 -2.40 12.72
CA ALA A 85 5.83 -2.68 11.90
C ALA A 85 6.57 -1.42 11.41
N LEU A 86 5.84 -0.30 11.30
CA LEU A 86 6.36 1.03 10.97
C LEU A 86 6.76 1.85 12.21
N ALA A 87 6.60 1.30 13.42
CA ALA A 87 6.77 2.01 14.69
C ALA A 87 6.00 3.34 14.76
N LEU A 88 4.83 3.40 14.11
CA LEU A 88 3.97 4.58 14.14
C LEU A 88 3.12 4.60 15.42
N PRO A 89 2.92 5.77 16.05
CA PRO A 89 2.05 5.90 17.21
C PRO A 89 0.61 5.50 16.84
N GLU A 90 -0.18 5.02 17.80
CA GLU A 90 -1.63 4.86 17.61
C GLU A 90 -2.26 6.22 17.24
N PRO A 91 -3.28 6.25 16.35
CA PRO A 91 -3.98 7.49 16.07
C PRO A 91 -4.75 7.94 17.32
N THR A 92 -4.25 8.96 18.01
CA THR A 92 -4.98 9.60 19.12
C THR A 92 -6.24 10.26 18.55
N VAL A 93 -7.40 9.72 18.89
CA VAL A 93 -8.69 10.37 18.63
C VAL A 93 -8.91 11.42 19.71
N GLU A 94 -8.26 12.58 19.59
CA GLU A 94 -8.68 13.75 20.36
C GLU A 94 -9.92 14.37 19.71
N PRO A 95 -11.01 14.63 20.45
CA PRO A 95 -12.13 15.39 19.93
C PRO A 95 -11.71 16.86 19.80
N THR A 96 -11.20 17.25 18.62
CA THR A 96 -11.04 18.67 18.28
C THR A 96 -12.42 19.30 18.16
N ALA A 97 -12.78 20.05 19.19
CA ALA A 97 -13.84 21.04 19.13
C ALA A 97 -13.48 22.14 18.11
N SER A 98 -14.52 22.54 17.37
CA SER A 98 -14.60 23.65 16.44
C SER A 98 -13.62 24.81 16.66
N ALA A 99 -12.81 25.11 15.64
CA ALA A 99 -12.29 26.44 15.41
C ALA A 99 -12.26 26.70 13.89
N ALA A 100 -13.11 27.63 13.46
CA ALA A 100 -13.04 28.25 12.15
C ALA A 100 -11.77 29.12 12.05
N ALA A 101 -11.02 28.98 10.96
CA ALA A 101 -10.08 29.98 10.48
C ALA A 101 -9.83 29.76 8.97
N GLU A 102 -9.63 30.87 8.29
CA GLU A 102 -9.79 31.07 6.86
C GLU A 102 -8.58 30.65 6.01
N SER A 103 -8.87 30.37 4.73
CA SER A 103 -8.04 30.56 3.54
C SER A 103 -6.52 30.35 3.60
N SER A 104 -6.07 29.29 2.93
CA SER A 104 -4.93 29.33 2.01
C SER A 104 -5.04 28.20 0.99
N THR A 105 -5.51 28.55 -0.21
CA THR A 105 -5.47 27.71 -1.41
C THR A 105 -4.02 27.44 -1.81
N THR A 106 -3.60 26.18 -1.70
CA THR A 106 -2.55 25.61 -2.54
C THR A 106 -3.09 24.33 -3.17
N ALA A 107 -3.07 24.29 -4.49
CA ALA A 107 -3.52 23.18 -5.30
C ALA A 107 -2.56 21.99 -5.14
N GLY A 108 -3.11 20.77 -5.07
CA GLY A 108 -2.28 19.56 -5.21
C GLY A 108 -2.79 18.29 -4.54
N THR A 109 -4.00 17.84 -4.89
CA THR A 109 -4.35 16.42 -5.05
C THR A 109 -5.85 16.34 -5.25
N SER A 110 -6.26 15.97 -6.46
CA SER A 110 -7.61 15.51 -6.73
C SER A 110 -7.82 14.21 -5.95
N GLY A 111 -8.17 14.34 -4.67
CA GLY A 111 -8.91 13.31 -3.97
C GLY A 111 -10.21 13.16 -4.73
N SER A 112 -10.27 12.19 -5.65
CA SER A 112 -11.53 11.75 -6.21
C SER A 112 -12.34 11.23 -5.03
N SER A 113 -13.17 12.09 -4.47
CA SER A 113 -14.38 11.68 -3.76
C SER A 113 -15.22 10.97 -4.81
N SER A 114 -14.87 9.71 -5.09
CA SER A 114 -15.61 8.88 -6.01
C SER A 114 -16.89 8.55 -5.27
N ALA A 115 -17.95 9.25 -5.64
CA ALA A 115 -19.27 9.04 -5.07
C ALA A 115 -19.57 7.53 -5.13
N VAL A 116 -19.93 6.94 -4.00
CA VAL A 116 -20.24 5.51 -3.92
C VAL A 116 -21.30 5.19 -4.98
N PRO A 117 -21.07 4.18 -5.85
CA PRO A 117 -22.03 3.81 -6.88
C PRO A 117 -23.43 3.58 -6.31
N VAL A 118 -24.46 4.01 -7.04
CA VAL A 118 -25.88 3.81 -6.66
C VAL A 118 -26.29 2.35 -6.77
N ASP A 119 -25.60 1.57 -7.61
CA ASP A 119 -25.83 0.15 -7.77
C ASP A 119 -24.93 -0.65 -6.80
N PRO A 120 -25.51 -1.49 -5.92
CA PRO A 120 -24.74 -2.31 -4.98
C PRO A 120 -23.77 -3.27 -5.67
N ALA A 121 -24.10 -3.81 -6.85
CA ALA A 121 -23.22 -4.70 -7.59
C ALA A 121 -21.96 -3.96 -8.10
N VAL A 122 -22.15 -2.72 -8.58
CA VAL A 122 -21.03 -1.86 -9.01
C VAL A 122 -20.17 -1.47 -7.81
N SER A 123 -20.76 -1.22 -6.63
CA SER A 123 -20.00 -0.97 -5.40
C SER A 123 -19.16 -2.18 -4.98
N LEU A 124 -19.71 -3.40 -5.02
CA LEU A 124 -18.94 -4.61 -4.69
C LEU A 124 -17.80 -4.86 -5.68
N GLU A 125 -18.04 -4.66 -6.97
CA GLU A 125 -17.01 -4.82 -8.00
C GLU A 125 -15.88 -3.78 -7.82
N ALA A 126 -16.22 -2.52 -7.52
CA ALA A 126 -15.23 -1.49 -7.21
C ALA A 126 -14.37 -1.85 -6.00
N ILE A 127 -14.99 -2.35 -4.92
CA ILE A 127 -14.27 -2.84 -3.73
C ILE A 127 -13.38 -4.03 -4.09
N ARG A 128 -13.88 -4.98 -4.89
CA ARG A 128 -13.11 -6.16 -5.32
C ARG A 128 -11.86 -5.75 -6.10
N LEU A 129 -11.97 -4.79 -7.01
CA LEU A 129 -10.84 -4.25 -7.75
C LEU A 129 -9.83 -3.52 -6.83
N ALA A 130 -10.31 -2.78 -5.83
CA ALA A 130 -9.44 -2.14 -4.85
C ALA A 130 -8.69 -3.15 -3.97
N VAL A 131 -9.38 -4.21 -3.51
CA VAL A 131 -8.76 -5.34 -2.79
C VAL A 131 -7.70 -5.99 -3.66
N GLN A 132 -8.01 -6.27 -4.92
CA GLN A 132 -7.10 -6.92 -5.86
C GLN A 132 -5.85 -6.08 -6.12
N ALA A 133 -6.02 -4.79 -6.38
CA ALA A 133 -4.89 -3.87 -6.57
C ALA A 133 -3.97 -3.86 -5.35
N SER A 134 -4.55 -3.74 -4.15
CA SER A 134 -3.77 -3.68 -2.92
C SER A 134 -3.18 -5.04 -2.49
N GLY A 135 -3.78 -6.16 -2.90
CA GLY A 135 -3.17 -7.49 -2.82
C GLY A 135 -1.96 -7.62 -3.74
N GLY A 136 -2.05 -7.07 -4.96
CA GLY A 136 -0.95 -6.98 -5.91
C GLY A 136 0.22 -6.14 -5.39
N THR A 137 -0.04 -4.96 -4.82
CA THR A 137 0.98 -4.12 -4.17
C THR A 137 1.71 -4.89 -3.08
N ALA A 138 0.98 -5.57 -2.18
CA ALA A 138 1.57 -6.38 -1.13
C ALA A 138 2.39 -7.56 -1.70
N ALA A 139 1.88 -8.28 -2.69
CA ALA A 139 2.61 -9.37 -3.32
C ALA A 139 3.95 -8.90 -3.93
N ALA A 140 3.95 -7.77 -4.64
CA ALA A 140 5.17 -7.20 -5.21
C ALA A 140 6.19 -6.81 -4.14
N LEU A 141 5.74 -6.28 -3.00
CA LEU A 141 6.63 -5.91 -1.90
C LEU A 141 7.26 -7.10 -1.19
N CYS A 142 6.69 -8.31 -1.30
CA CYS A 142 7.31 -9.49 -0.72
C CYS A 142 8.71 -9.79 -1.30
N GLU A 143 8.98 -9.37 -2.53
CA GLU A 143 10.26 -9.62 -3.21
C GLU A 143 11.37 -8.66 -2.79
N THR A 144 11.00 -7.46 -2.31
CA THR A 144 11.94 -6.37 -2.02
C THR A 144 12.06 -6.06 -0.52
N THR A 145 11.10 -6.49 0.30
CA THR A 145 11.10 -6.25 1.74
C THR A 145 12.07 -7.18 2.49
N SER A 146 12.50 -6.77 3.68
CA SER A 146 13.40 -7.58 4.53
C SER A 146 12.72 -8.87 5.01
N ALA A 147 13.51 -9.91 5.30
CA ALA A 147 13.00 -11.19 5.78
C ALA A 147 12.13 -11.09 7.06
N GLU A 148 12.35 -10.06 7.89
CA GLU A 148 11.57 -9.80 9.09
C GLU A 148 10.15 -9.30 8.76
N ARG A 149 9.97 -8.56 7.67
CA ARG A 149 8.69 -7.97 7.24
C ARG A 149 7.96 -8.82 6.20
N ALA A 150 8.66 -9.71 5.49
CA ALA A 150 8.09 -10.57 4.46
C ALA A 150 6.89 -11.41 4.94
N PRO A 151 6.86 -11.99 6.16
CA PRO A 151 5.69 -12.71 6.66
C PRO A 151 4.45 -11.82 6.81
N LEU A 152 4.63 -10.59 7.30
CA LEU A 152 3.53 -9.63 7.41
C LEU A 152 2.97 -9.31 6.02
N VAL A 153 3.83 -8.89 5.08
CA VAL A 153 3.39 -8.51 3.73
C VAL A 153 2.77 -9.70 2.98
N GLY A 154 3.33 -10.90 3.11
CA GLY A 154 2.75 -12.12 2.55
C GLY A 154 1.36 -12.43 3.12
N SER A 155 1.15 -12.21 4.42
CA SER A 155 -0.18 -12.38 5.03
C SER A 155 -1.21 -11.38 4.51
N LEU A 156 -0.80 -10.14 4.19
CA LEU A 156 -1.67 -9.13 3.58
C LEU A 156 -2.09 -9.54 2.17
N ALA A 157 -1.15 -10.02 1.36
CA ALA A 157 -1.44 -10.51 0.01
C ALA A 157 -2.39 -11.73 0.04
N ALA A 158 -2.14 -12.69 0.94
CA ALA A 158 -2.99 -13.86 1.12
C ALA A 158 -4.42 -13.47 1.56
N ALA A 159 -4.55 -12.56 2.52
CA ALA A 159 -5.85 -12.07 2.97
C ALA A 159 -6.62 -11.33 1.86
N ALA A 160 -5.94 -10.53 1.02
CA ALA A 160 -6.55 -9.87 -0.13
C ALA A 160 -7.13 -10.90 -1.12
N ALA A 161 -6.41 -11.98 -1.41
CA ALA A 161 -6.91 -13.06 -2.26
C ALA A 161 -8.16 -13.74 -1.66
N CYS A 162 -8.20 -13.96 -0.34
CA CYS A 162 -9.38 -14.48 0.34
C CYS A 162 -10.56 -13.50 0.28
N HIS A 163 -10.32 -12.21 0.47
CA HIS A 163 -11.35 -11.17 0.38
C HIS A 163 -11.96 -11.10 -1.03
N GLU A 164 -11.14 -11.24 -2.08
CA GLU A 164 -11.65 -11.30 -3.46
C GLU A 164 -12.64 -12.44 -3.67
N LEU A 165 -12.37 -13.63 -3.10
CA LEU A 165 -13.29 -14.77 -3.18
C LEU A 165 -14.60 -14.47 -2.45
N LEU A 166 -14.53 -13.79 -1.31
CA LEU A 166 -15.69 -13.40 -0.51
C LEU A 166 -16.48 -12.23 -1.08
N LEU A 167 -15.98 -11.55 -2.11
CA LEU A 167 -16.63 -10.41 -2.77
C LEU A 167 -17.24 -10.76 -4.14
N ARG A 168 -17.03 -11.97 -4.66
CA ARG A 168 -17.71 -12.51 -5.85
C ARG A 168 -19.17 -12.86 -5.59
#